data_AF-A0A357SZS4-F1
#
_entry.id   AF-A0A357SZS4-F1
#
_cell.length_a   1.000
_cell.length_b   1.000
_cell.length_c   1.000
_cell.angle_alpha   90.00
_cell.angle_beta   90.00
_cell.angle_gamma   90.00
#
_symmetry.space_group_name_H-M   'P 1'
#
loop_
_entity.id
_entity.type
_entity.pdbx_description
1 polymer ?
#
loop_
_entity_poly.entity_id
_entity_poly.type
_entity_poly.pdbx_seq_one_letter_code
_entity_poly.pdbx_strand_id
1 'polypeptide(L)'
;EMIQAVGAPGQKNPPIGIGTSSKIRQKSKGYLIESVKEMKPKLGTTFPAILLVVDNAPHTNAAKLLIHYMSGGADGKSDGFKPFNVEGAWPTRSDVEGKGVSAGKLDMWPLDLKFNYENMPQLRDFWMIVNR
;
A
#
# COMPACT_ATOMS: atom_id res chain seq x y z
N GLU A 1 -9.92 -14.61 -0.13
CA GLU A 1 -9.23 -13.30 -0.29
C GLU A 1 -9.81 -12.56 -1.50
N MET A 2 -9.92 -11.22 -1.50
CA MET A 2 -10.56 -10.43 -2.59
C MET A 2 -10.07 -10.83 -3.99
N ILE A 3 -8.77 -11.03 -4.18
CA ILE A 3 -8.16 -11.40 -5.47
C ILE A 3 -8.68 -12.74 -6.00
N GLN A 4 -9.01 -13.69 -5.11
CA GLN A 4 -9.58 -14.98 -5.53
C GLN A 4 -10.99 -14.81 -6.09
N ALA A 5 -11.77 -13.88 -5.55
CA ALA A 5 -13.12 -13.61 -6.04
C ALA A 5 -13.10 -12.78 -7.33
N VAL A 6 -12.23 -11.77 -7.42
CA VAL A 6 -12.13 -10.88 -8.60
C VAL A 6 -11.42 -11.55 -9.76
N GLY A 7 -10.29 -12.21 -9.50
CA GLY A 7 -9.35 -12.68 -10.51
C GLY A 7 -9.44 -14.16 -10.87
N ALA A 8 -10.45 -14.90 -10.40
CA ALA A 8 -10.60 -16.31 -10.75
C ALA A 8 -10.78 -16.49 -12.28
N PRO A 9 -10.07 -17.44 -12.91
CA PRO A 9 -10.29 -17.77 -14.31
C PRO A 9 -11.72 -18.28 -14.58
N GLY A 10 -12.21 -18.09 -15.81
CA GLY A 10 -13.50 -18.65 -16.26
C GLY A 10 -14.75 -17.88 -15.80
N GLN A 11 -14.60 -16.73 -15.15
CA GLN A 11 -15.72 -15.87 -14.81
C GLN A 11 -16.31 -15.19 -16.06
N LYS A 12 -17.64 -15.22 -16.21
CA LYS A 12 -18.35 -14.51 -17.30
C LYS A 12 -18.43 -13.00 -17.06
N ASN A 13 -18.70 -12.60 -15.83
CA ASN A 13 -18.84 -11.21 -15.40
C ASN A 13 -18.00 -10.99 -14.14
N PRO A 14 -16.66 -10.81 -14.28
CA PRO A 14 -15.79 -10.65 -13.12
C PRO A 14 -16.17 -9.38 -12.34
N PRO A 15 -16.21 -9.43 -10.99
CA PRO A 15 -16.56 -8.26 -10.19
C PRO A 15 -15.40 -7.26 -10.12
N ILE A 16 -15.69 -6.02 -9.73
CA ILE A 16 -14.67 -5.05 -9.30
C ILE A 16 -14.48 -5.20 -7.79
N GLY A 17 -13.23 -5.21 -7.33
CA GLY A 17 -12.91 -5.26 -5.91
C GLY A 17 -11.97 -4.14 -5.49
N ILE A 18 -12.09 -3.71 -4.24
CA ILE A 18 -11.18 -2.75 -3.61
C ILE A 18 -10.04 -3.54 -2.96
N GLY A 19 -8.79 -3.15 -3.22
CA GLY A 19 -7.64 -3.76 -2.57
C GLY A 19 -6.36 -2.96 -2.77
N THR A 20 -5.30 -3.44 -2.13
CA THR A 20 -3.98 -2.82 -2.23
C THR A 20 -3.40 -3.05 -3.63
N SER A 21 -3.02 -1.98 -4.31
CA SER A 21 -2.44 -1.97 -5.67
C SER A 21 -1.31 -2.98 -5.86
N SER A 22 -0.45 -3.16 -4.86
CA SER A 22 0.67 -4.11 -4.95
C SER A 22 0.26 -5.58 -5.12
N LYS A 23 -1.01 -5.93 -4.87
CA LYS A 23 -1.58 -7.27 -5.12
C LYS A 23 -1.63 -7.63 -6.61
N ILE A 24 -1.36 -6.69 -7.53
CA ILE A 24 -1.17 -6.98 -8.95
C ILE A 24 -0.14 -8.10 -9.21
N ARG A 25 0.81 -8.28 -8.30
CA ARG A 25 1.77 -9.42 -8.31
C ARG A 25 1.12 -10.80 -8.31
N GLN A 26 -0.13 -10.93 -7.87
CA GLN A 26 -0.85 -12.22 -7.88
C GLN A 26 -1.13 -12.72 -9.29
N LYS A 27 -0.94 -11.89 -10.34
CA LYS A 27 -0.90 -12.35 -11.74
C LYS A 27 0.08 -13.51 -11.95
N SER A 28 1.22 -13.54 -11.24
CA SER A 28 2.20 -14.64 -11.34
C SER A 28 1.66 -15.99 -10.85
N LYS A 29 0.54 -16.00 -10.11
CA LYS A 29 -0.16 -17.20 -9.66
C LYS A 29 -1.34 -17.59 -10.56
N GLY A 30 -1.48 -16.95 -11.73
CA GLY A 30 -2.53 -17.24 -12.70
C GLY A 30 -3.86 -16.51 -12.47
N TYR A 31 -3.93 -15.55 -11.54
CA TYR A 31 -5.11 -14.72 -11.38
C TYR A 31 -5.21 -13.68 -12.50
N LEU A 32 -6.41 -13.51 -13.04
CA LEU A 32 -6.74 -12.57 -14.12
C LEU A 32 -7.22 -11.25 -13.51
N ILE A 33 -6.29 -10.37 -13.13
CA ILE A 33 -6.58 -9.09 -12.48
C ILE A 33 -5.90 -7.94 -13.20
N GLU A 34 -6.44 -6.72 -13.08
CA GLU A 34 -5.79 -5.49 -13.52
C GLU A 34 -6.13 -4.34 -12.57
N SER A 35 -5.27 -3.32 -12.51
CA SER A 35 -5.55 -2.10 -11.75
C SER A 35 -6.39 -1.13 -12.58
N VAL A 36 -7.41 -0.54 -11.96
CA VAL A 36 -8.13 0.61 -12.53
C VAL A 36 -7.17 1.77 -12.68
N LYS A 37 -7.21 2.46 -13.83
CA LYS A 37 -6.32 3.59 -14.13
C LYS A 37 -6.96 4.94 -13.83
N GLU A 38 -8.29 5.01 -13.98
CA GLU A 38 -9.08 6.23 -13.79
C GLU A 38 -10.45 5.86 -13.19
N MET A 39 -10.87 6.58 -12.16
CA MET A 39 -12.18 6.40 -11.51
C MET A 39 -12.62 7.72 -10.86
N LYS A 40 -13.92 8.03 -10.95
CA LYS A 40 -14.53 9.18 -10.26
C LYS A 40 -15.25 8.71 -8.98
N PRO A 41 -15.25 9.50 -7.90
CA PRO A 41 -14.63 10.83 -7.77
C PRO A 41 -13.11 10.78 -7.56
N LYS A 42 -12.55 9.64 -7.14
CA LYS A 42 -11.12 9.38 -6.98
C LYS A 42 -10.82 7.92 -7.25
N LEU A 43 -9.58 7.63 -7.60
CA LEU A 43 -9.08 6.26 -7.80
C LEU A 43 -8.93 5.48 -6.48
N GLY A 44 -8.53 6.17 -5.41
CA GLY A 44 -8.29 5.51 -4.13
C GLY A 44 -7.64 6.43 -3.10
N THR A 45 -6.92 5.84 -2.15
CA THR A 45 -6.16 6.54 -1.11
C THR A 45 -4.78 5.93 -0.99
N THR A 46 -3.79 6.74 -0.56
CA THR A 46 -2.44 6.25 -0.29
C THR A 46 -2.36 5.61 1.09
N PHE A 47 -1.69 4.46 1.20
CA PHE A 47 -1.48 3.75 2.45
C PHE A 47 0.02 3.55 2.69
N PRO A 48 0.65 4.35 3.57
CA PRO A 48 2.10 4.27 3.80
C PRO A 48 2.45 3.02 4.61
N ALA A 49 3.53 2.35 4.22
CA ALA A 49 4.21 1.40 5.09
C ALA A 49 5.16 2.18 6.01
N ILE A 50 5.02 2.02 7.32
CA ILE A 50 5.77 2.79 8.32
C ILE A 50 6.73 1.85 9.05
N LEU A 51 8.01 2.24 9.10
CA LEU A 51 9.01 1.64 9.98
C LEU A 51 9.29 2.64 11.10
N LEU A 52 9.25 2.18 12.35
CA LEU A 52 9.45 3.02 13.52
C LEU A 52 10.31 2.31 14.57
N VAL A 53 11.00 3.10 15.40
CA VAL A 53 11.64 2.64 16.63
C VAL A 53 10.74 3.04 17.79
N VAL A 54 10.25 2.05 18.53
CA VAL A 54 9.39 2.29 19.70
C VAL A 54 10.21 2.79 20.89
N ASP A 55 9.52 3.42 21.84
CA ASP A 55 10.12 3.83 23.10
C ASP A 55 10.71 2.61 23.86
N ASN A 56 11.81 2.84 24.57
CA ASN A 56 12.55 1.82 25.33
C ASN A 56 13.04 0.60 24.51
N ALA A 57 13.23 0.74 23.18
CA ALA A 57 13.81 -0.33 22.37
C ALA A 57 15.22 -0.73 22.88
N PRO A 58 15.44 -2.00 23.29
CA PRO A 58 16.67 -2.43 23.96
C PRO A 58 17.91 -2.32 23.07
N HIS A 59 17.72 -2.29 21.75
CA HIS A 59 18.78 -2.26 20.74
C HIS A 59 18.52 -1.19 19.67
N THR A 60 18.38 0.07 20.09
CA THR A 60 18.04 1.20 19.19
C THR A 60 18.97 1.33 17.98
N ASN A 61 20.28 1.09 18.14
CA ASN A 61 21.23 1.18 17.02
C ASN A 61 21.03 0.05 15.99
N ALA A 62 20.73 -1.18 16.45
CA ALA A 62 20.41 -2.28 15.55
C ALA A 62 19.09 -2.02 14.80
N ALA A 63 18.09 -1.45 15.48
CA ALA A 63 16.83 -1.05 14.84
C ALA A 63 17.04 0.00 13.75
N LYS A 64 17.85 1.03 14.01
CA LYS A 64 18.22 2.04 12.99
C LYS A 64 18.90 1.40 11.78
N LEU A 65 19.82 0.46 12.00
CA LEU A 65 20.50 -0.25 10.92
C LEU A 65 19.53 -1.09 10.08
N LEU A 66 18.58 -1.77 10.73
CA LEU A 66 17.54 -2.54 10.04
C LEU A 66 16.65 -1.62 9.18
N ILE A 67 16.19 -0.49 9.73
CA ILE A 67 15.40 0.48 8.97
C ILE A 67 16.19 1.01 7.77
N HIS A 68 17.48 1.32 7.96
CA HIS A 68 18.36 1.76 6.88
C HIS A 68 18.48 0.69 5.78
N TYR A 69 18.72 -0.58 6.15
CA TYR A 69 18.77 -1.72 5.23
C TYR A 69 17.45 -1.89 4.47
N MET A 70 16.31 -1.90 5.18
CA MET A 70 14.98 -2.04 4.57
C MET A 70 14.59 -0.85 3.68
N SER A 71 15.19 0.33 3.89
CA SER A 71 14.95 1.55 3.11
C SER A 71 15.93 1.71 1.93
N GLY A 72 16.68 0.67 1.56
CA GLY A 72 17.58 0.68 0.41
C GLY A 72 19.03 0.99 0.74
N GLY A 73 19.42 1.13 2.01
CA GLY A 73 20.81 1.40 2.39
C GLY A 73 21.26 2.81 2.00
N ALA A 74 22.56 3.03 1.82
CA ALA A 74 23.09 4.36 1.49
C ALA A 74 22.69 4.81 0.07
N ASP A 75 22.64 3.88 -0.88
CA ASP A 75 22.53 4.12 -2.32
C ASP A 75 21.23 3.63 -2.96
N GLY A 76 20.27 3.18 -2.14
CA GLY A 76 18.99 2.65 -2.62
C GLY A 76 19.05 1.21 -3.12
N LYS A 77 20.21 0.54 -3.09
CA LYS A 77 20.41 -0.79 -3.69
C LYS A 77 20.41 -1.95 -2.70
N SER A 78 20.19 -1.68 -1.41
CA SER A 78 20.14 -2.72 -0.40
C SER A 78 19.08 -3.79 -0.73
N ASP A 79 19.45 -5.05 -0.52
CA ASP A 79 18.55 -6.21 -0.66
C ASP A 79 17.30 -6.10 0.22
N GLY A 80 17.40 -5.36 1.34
CA GLY A 80 16.28 -5.16 2.26
C GLY A 80 15.08 -4.46 1.62
N PHE A 81 15.28 -3.66 0.56
CA PHE A 81 14.19 -2.96 -0.10
C PHE A 81 13.52 -3.78 -1.21
N LYS A 82 14.17 -4.83 -1.73
CA LYS A 82 13.68 -5.63 -2.88
C LYS A 82 12.24 -6.15 -2.70
N PRO A 83 11.81 -6.66 -1.53
CA PRO A 83 10.44 -7.13 -1.35
C PRO A 83 9.37 -6.03 -1.46
N PHE A 84 9.76 -4.77 -1.27
CA PHE A 84 8.86 -3.62 -1.26
C PHE A 84 8.86 -2.85 -2.59
N ASN A 85 9.95 -2.91 -3.37
CA ASN A 85 9.99 -2.32 -4.72
C ASN A 85 9.28 -3.22 -5.76
N VAL A 86 7.96 -3.24 -5.69
CA VAL A 86 7.07 -4.01 -6.57
C VAL A 86 6.08 -3.07 -7.27
N GLU A 87 5.53 -3.51 -8.40
CA GLU A 87 4.49 -2.76 -9.09
C GLU A 87 3.30 -2.49 -8.16
N GLY A 88 2.78 -1.26 -8.20
CA GLY A 88 1.71 -0.82 -7.32
C GLY A 88 2.17 -0.50 -5.89
N ALA A 89 3.47 -0.41 -5.64
CA ALA A 89 4.06 0.22 -4.48
C ALA A 89 5.02 1.33 -4.94
N TRP A 90 5.22 2.34 -4.09
CA TRP A 90 6.02 3.51 -4.44
C TRP A 90 7.11 3.74 -3.40
N PRO A 91 8.39 3.80 -3.81
CA PRO A 91 9.47 4.23 -2.95
C PRO A 91 9.21 5.66 -2.44
N THR A 92 9.50 5.90 -1.17
CA THR A 92 9.50 7.26 -0.60
C THR A 92 10.78 8.03 -0.93
N ARG A 93 11.81 7.31 -1.39
CA ARG A 93 13.10 7.84 -1.80
C ARG A 93 13.06 8.34 -3.24
N SER A 94 13.58 9.53 -3.49
CA SER A 94 13.66 10.13 -4.83
C SER A 94 14.76 9.52 -5.72
N ASP A 95 15.77 8.89 -5.13
CA ASP A 95 16.88 8.24 -5.82
C ASP A 95 16.61 6.77 -6.15
N VAL A 96 15.42 6.25 -5.79
CA VAL A 96 15.00 4.88 -6.11
C VAL A 96 13.85 4.91 -7.10
N GLU A 97 14.04 4.28 -8.25
CA GLU A 97 13.00 4.15 -9.26
C GLU A 97 11.91 3.15 -8.81
N GLY A 98 10.67 3.62 -8.80
CA GLY A 98 9.49 2.79 -8.55
C GLY A 98 9.04 2.03 -9.78
N LYS A 99 8.27 0.96 -9.59
CA LYS A 99 7.77 0.12 -10.69
C LYS A 99 6.33 0.50 -11.07
N GLY A 100 6.09 0.66 -12.37
CA GLY A 100 4.77 0.96 -12.92
C GLY A 100 4.45 2.46 -12.94
N VAL A 101 3.17 2.81 -12.83
CA VAL A 101 2.72 4.20 -12.86
C VAL A 101 3.15 4.94 -11.60
N SER A 102 3.74 6.13 -11.74
CA SER A 102 4.11 6.98 -10.60
C SER A 102 2.86 7.44 -9.83
N ALA A 103 2.94 7.43 -8.49
CA ALA A 103 1.84 7.83 -7.60
C ALA A 103 1.31 9.24 -7.90
N GLY A 104 2.19 10.18 -8.27
CA GLY A 104 1.82 11.56 -8.59
C GLY A 104 0.95 11.71 -9.85
N LYS A 105 0.81 10.66 -10.66
CA LYS A 105 -0.09 10.63 -11.83
C LYS A 105 -1.46 10.05 -11.51
N LEU A 106 -1.68 9.53 -10.30
CA LEU A 106 -2.92 8.88 -9.91
C LEU A 106 -3.80 9.86 -9.13
N ASP A 107 -5.09 9.88 -9.46
CA ASP A 107 -6.07 10.74 -8.80
C ASP A 107 -6.49 10.13 -7.44
N MET A 108 -5.65 10.29 -6.44
CA MET A 108 -5.87 9.78 -5.08
C MET A 108 -6.45 10.85 -4.15
N TRP A 109 -7.18 10.42 -3.12
CA TRP A 109 -7.42 11.24 -1.95
C TRP A 109 -6.09 11.53 -1.24
N PRO A 110 -5.84 12.78 -0.80
CA PRO A 110 -4.66 13.10 -0.03
C PRO A 110 -4.67 12.35 1.31
N LEU A 111 -3.49 11.93 1.77
CA LEU A 111 -3.35 11.36 3.10
C LEU A 111 -3.26 12.47 4.14
N ASP A 112 -4.25 12.55 5.02
CA ASP A 112 -4.23 13.41 6.20
C ASP A 112 -4.25 12.54 7.47
N LEU A 113 -3.07 12.26 8.01
CA LEU A 113 -2.94 11.44 9.21
C LEU A 113 -3.52 12.11 10.45
N LYS A 114 -3.47 13.44 10.52
CA LYS A 114 -4.00 14.20 11.66
C LYS A 114 -5.52 14.15 11.66
N PHE A 115 -6.13 14.50 10.53
CA PHE A 115 -7.58 14.40 10.36
C PHE A 115 -8.07 12.97 10.63
N ASN A 116 -7.39 11.96 10.07
CA ASN A 116 -7.74 10.57 10.31
C ASN A 116 -7.69 10.22 11.80
N TYR A 117 -6.62 10.61 12.51
CA TYR A 117 -6.48 10.35 13.94
C TYR A 117 -7.60 11.02 14.77
N GLU A 118 -7.89 12.30 14.49
CA GLU A 118 -8.88 13.08 15.23
C GLU A 118 -10.33 12.58 14.98
N ASN A 119 -10.63 12.07 13.79
CA ASN A 119 -11.98 11.69 13.38
C ASN A 119 -12.26 10.18 13.44
N MET A 120 -11.23 9.33 13.58
CA MET A 120 -11.40 7.87 13.65
C MET A 120 -12.38 7.40 14.73
N PRO A 121 -12.42 7.98 15.95
CA PRO A 121 -13.41 7.60 16.96
C PRO A 121 -14.85 7.82 16.48
N GLN A 122 -15.14 8.97 15.86
CA GLN A 122 -16.48 9.28 15.35
C GLN A 122 -16.91 8.33 14.24
N LEU A 123 -16.00 8.03 13.30
CA LEU A 123 -16.27 7.08 12.22
C LEU A 123 -16.56 5.68 12.76
N ARG A 124 -15.76 5.22 13.75
CA ARG A 124 -15.97 3.93 14.40
C ARG A 124 -17.32 3.88 15.10
N ASP A 125 -17.68 4.92 15.84
CA ASP A 125 -18.92 4.98 16.60
C ASP A 125 -20.14 4.99 15.65
N PHE A 126 -20.07 5.74 14.55
CA PHE A 126 -21.05 5.67 13.47
C PHE A 126 -21.21 4.24 12.92
N TRP A 127 -20.09 3.56 12.62
CA TRP A 127 -20.10 2.21 12.07
C TRP A 127 -20.72 1.19 13.03
N MET A 128 -20.54 1.36 14.34
CA MET A 128 -21.16 0.50 15.34
C MET A 128 -22.68 0.69 15.46
N ILE A 129 -23.19 1.88 15.12
CA ILE A 129 -24.62 2.18 15.17
C ILE A 129 -25.33 1.61 13.94
N VAL A 130 -24.76 1.79 12.75
CA VAL A 130 -25.39 1.36 11.48
C VAL A 130 -25.33 -0.16 11.21
N ASN A 131 -24.50 -0.90 11.94
CA ASN A 131 -24.41 -2.37 11.81
C ASN A 131 -25.12 -3.13 12.95
N ARG A 132 -26.07 -2.48 13.64
CA ARG A 132 -27.04 -3.14 14.52
C ARG A 132 -28.34 -3.38 13.77
#